data_AF-A0A944N1S9-F1
#
_entry.id   AF-A0A944N1S9-F1
#
_cell.length_a   1.000
_cell.length_b   1.000
_cell.length_c   1.000
_cell.angle_alpha   90.00
_cell.angle_beta   90.00
_cell.angle_gamma   90.00
#
_symmetry.space_group_name_H-M   'P 1'
#
loop_
_entity.id
_entity.type
_entity.pdbx_description
1 polymer ?
#
loop_
_entity_poly.entity_id
_entity_poly.type
_entity_poly.pdbx_seq_one_letter_code
_entity_poly.pdbx_strand_id
1 'polypeptide(L)'
;MTSAAGYITDLDYIPGFYPHMSPTAIRYAASLNRVIPPATTNNFRYLELGCGLGQSLTTLAAANPQGEFIGIDINPSHIETIEKNIS
;
A
#
# COMPACT_ATOMS: atom_id res chain seq x y z
N MET A 1 -17.38 11.69 16.62
CA MET A 1 -16.80 12.63 15.64
C MET A 1 -16.80 11.93 14.30
N THR A 2 -17.59 12.41 13.34
CA THR A 2 -17.69 11.77 12.01
C THR A 2 -16.42 12.10 11.22
N SER A 3 -15.62 11.08 10.93
CA SER A 3 -14.29 11.15 10.31
C SER A 3 -14.25 11.69 8.88
N ALA A 4 -15.40 12.02 8.29
CA ALA A 4 -15.54 12.38 6.87
C ALA A 4 -15.47 13.89 6.57
N ALA A 5 -15.44 14.77 7.58
CA ALA A 5 -15.63 16.22 7.40
C ALA A 5 -14.51 16.95 6.62
N GLY A 6 -13.48 16.24 6.14
CA GLY A 6 -12.38 16.82 5.36
C GLY A 6 -11.93 16.00 4.15
N TYR A 7 -12.66 14.93 3.78
CA TYR A 7 -12.31 14.09 2.64
C TYR A 7 -13.32 14.27 1.52
N ILE A 8 -12.85 14.55 0.31
CA ILE A 8 -13.71 14.71 -0.87
C ILE A 8 -14.11 13.31 -1.33
N THR A 9 -15.38 12.94 -1.10
CA THR A 9 -15.98 11.68 -1.56
C THR A 9 -16.78 11.84 -2.85
N ASP A 10 -16.93 13.06 -3.34
CA ASP A 10 -17.81 13.40 -4.47
C ASP A 10 -17.17 13.11 -5.84
N LEU A 11 -15.94 12.60 -5.86
CA LEU A 11 -15.24 12.17 -7.08
C LEU A 11 -14.85 10.70 -6.94
N ASP A 12 -15.02 9.96 -8.03
CA ASP A 12 -14.59 8.57 -8.11
C ASP A 12 -13.08 8.47 -7.89
N TYR A 13 -12.69 7.55 -7.00
CA TYR A 13 -11.29 7.24 -6.78
C TYR A 13 -10.73 6.48 -7.99
N ILE A 14 -9.66 7.00 -8.59
CA ILE A 14 -9.03 6.36 -9.76
C ILE A 14 -8.07 5.25 -9.27
N PRO A 15 -8.29 3.98 -9.65
CA PRO A 15 -7.35 2.91 -9.32
C PRO A 15 -5.99 3.16 -10.00
N GLY A 16 -4.90 2.95 -9.27
CA GLY A 16 -3.55 3.20 -9.79
C GLY A 16 -2.47 2.31 -9.17
N PHE A 17 -1.52 1.92 -10.00
CA PHE A 17 -0.30 1.23 -9.59
C PHE A 17 0.89 2.20 -9.57
N TYR A 18 1.58 2.27 -8.44
CA TYR A 18 2.69 3.18 -8.19
C TYR A 18 3.99 2.40 -7.93
N PRO A 19 4.79 2.08 -8.96
CA PRO A 19 5.94 1.18 -8.84
C PRO A 19 7.05 1.66 -7.90
N HIS A 20 7.15 2.97 -7.70
CA HIS A 20 8.13 3.59 -6.80
C HIS A 20 7.85 3.27 -5.31
N MET A 21 6.63 2.83 -4.98
CA MET A 21 6.26 2.36 -3.65
C MET A 21 6.70 0.91 -3.38
N SER A 22 7.25 0.21 -4.39
CA SER A 22 7.72 -1.17 -4.19
C SER A 22 8.84 -1.25 -3.13
N PRO A 23 8.90 -2.35 -2.33
CA PRO A 23 9.98 -2.56 -1.39
C PRO A 23 11.36 -2.44 -2.05
N THR A 24 11.52 -2.97 -3.27
CA THR A 24 12.77 -2.87 -4.04
C THR A 24 13.15 -1.42 -4.35
N ALA A 25 12.21 -0.59 -4.83
CA ALA A 25 12.49 0.80 -5.15
C ALA A 25 12.84 1.63 -3.90
N ILE A 26 12.12 1.44 -2.79
CA ILE A 26 12.40 2.12 -1.52
C ILE A 26 13.78 1.72 -0.99
N ARG A 27 14.12 0.43 -1.02
CA ARG A 27 15.45 -0.07 -0.62
C ARG A 27 16.55 0.49 -1.50
N TYR A 28 16.32 0.58 -2.80
CA TYR A 28 17.26 1.17 -3.75
C TYR A 28 17.55 2.63 -3.41
N ALA A 29 16.51 3.44 -3.20
CA ALA A 29 16.65 4.84 -2.80
C ALA A 29 17.38 4.99 -1.45
N ALA A 30 17.07 4.16 -0.45
CA ALA A 30 17.77 4.15 0.84
C ALA A 30 19.26 3.82 0.67
N SER A 31 19.58 2.81 -0.14
CA SER A 31 20.96 2.36 -0.39
C SER A 31 21.80 3.46 -1.07
N LEU A 32 21.23 4.18 -2.04
CA LEU A 32 21.89 5.34 -2.67
C LEU A 32 22.22 6.44 -1.66
N ASN A 33 21.41 6.59 -0.62
CA ASN A 33 21.59 7.56 0.45
C ASN A 33 22.39 7.02 1.64
N ARG A 34 23.06 5.86 1.49
CA ARG A 34 23.86 5.20 2.55
C ARG A 34 23.05 4.86 3.81
N VAL A 35 21.73 4.70 3.68
CA VAL A 35 20.86 4.15 4.71
C VAL A 35 20.77 2.64 4.51
N ILE A 36 20.92 1.86 5.58
CA ILE A 36 20.74 0.41 5.53
C ILE A 36 19.24 0.12 5.67
N PRO A 37 18.54 -0.31 4.61
CA PRO A 37 17.12 -0.59 4.73
C PRO A 37 16.88 -1.98 5.33
N PRO A 38 15.66 -2.26 5.83
CA PRO A 38 15.26 -3.59 6.26
C PRO A 38 15.50 -4.65 5.17
N ALA A 39 15.81 -5.88 5.59
CA ALA A 39 15.87 -7.02 4.68
C ALA A 39 14.45 -7.33 4.17
N THR A 40 14.33 -7.68 2.89
CA THR A 40 13.07 -8.13 2.27
C THR A 40 13.09 -9.61 1.91
N THR A 41 14.11 -10.34 2.35
CA THR A 41 14.31 -11.75 2.01
C THR A 41 13.45 -12.69 2.83
N ASN A 42 13.11 -12.35 4.08
CA ASN A 42 12.27 -13.18 4.96
C ASN A 42 11.39 -12.31 5.88
N ASN A 43 10.08 -12.52 5.83
CA ASN A 43 9.08 -12.02 6.79
C ASN A 43 9.15 -10.51 7.07
N PHE A 44 9.39 -9.71 6.02
CA PHE A 44 9.34 -8.26 6.18
C PHE A 44 7.89 -7.78 6.26
N ARG A 45 7.67 -6.63 6.88
CA ARG A 45 6.34 -6.01 7.01
C ARG A 45 6.31 -4.71 6.20
N TYR A 46 5.26 -4.52 5.42
CA TYR A 46 5.02 -3.34 4.61
C TYR A 46 3.69 -2.71 5.00
N LEU A 47 3.69 -1.40 5.19
CA LEU A 47 2.51 -0.63 5.56
C LEU A 47 2.24 0.44 4.50
N GLU A 48 1.01 0.45 3.98
CA GLU A 48 0.52 1.50 3.09
C GLU A 48 -0.58 2.30 3.78
N LEU A 49 -0.32 3.58 4.03
CA LEU A 49 -1.28 4.52 4.60
C LEU A 49 -1.98 5.26 3.46
N GLY A 50 -3.32 5.23 3.44
CA GLY A 50 -4.12 5.68 2.32
C GLY A 50 -4.00 4.74 1.13
N CYS A 51 -4.23 3.43 1.34
CA CYS A 51 -4.06 2.41 0.30
C CYS A 51 -5.09 2.50 -0.85
N GLY A 52 -6.13 3.33 -0.72
CA GLY A 52 -7.14 3.53 -1.74
C GLY A 52 -7.81 2.21 -2.11
N LEU A 53 -8.08 2.02 -3.40
CA LEU A 53 -8.62 0.76 -3.93
C LEU A 53 -7.62 -0.41 -3.95
N GLY A 54 -6.44 -0.26 -3.34
CA GLY A 54 -5.47 -1.32 -3.07
C GLY A 54 -4.66 -1.84 -4.26
N GLN A 55 -4.74 -1.23 -5.44
CA GLN A 55 -4.04 -1.69 -6.64
C GLN A 55 -2.52 -1.84 -6.45
N SER A 56 -1.87 -0.88 -5.79
CA SER A 56 -0.44 -0.97 -5.46
C SER A 56 -0.19 -2.01 -4.37
N LEU A 57 -0.92 -1.92 -3.26
CA LEU A 57 -0.80 -2.83 -2.13
C LEU A 57 -0.90 -4.31 -2.53
N THR A 58 -1.98 -4.72 -3.20
CA THR A 58 -2.23 -6.13 -3.52
C THR A 58 -1.28 -6.65 -4.61
N THR A 59 -0.95 -5.83 -5.61
CA THR A 59 0.04 -6.18 -6.64
C THR A 59 1.42 -6.40 -6.01
N LEU A 60 1.84 -5.51 -5.10
CA LEU A 60 3.13 -5.64 -4.43
C LEU A 60 3.15 -6.83 -3.46
N ALA A 61 2.04 -7.12 -2.78
CA ALA A 61 1.89 -8.30 -1.94
C ALA A 61 2.03 -9.60 -2.77
N ALA A 62 1.34 -9.69 -3.90
CA ALA A 62 1.44 -10.83 -4.81
C ALA A 62 2.86 -11.02 -5.36
N ALA A 63 3.56 -9.93 -5.67
CA ALA A 63 4.94 -9.96 -6.17
C ALA A 63 5.99 -10.27 -5.08
N ASN A 64 5.64 -10.16 -3.80
CA ASN A 64 6.54 -10.38 -2.66
C ASN A 64 5.89 -11.29 -1.60
N PRO A 65 5.64 -12.57 -1.92
CA PRO A 65 4.89 -13.49 -1.05
C PRO A 65 5.57 -13.78 0.30
N GLN A 66 6.86 -13.44 0.45
CA GLN A 66 7.60 -13.53 1.70
C GLN A 66 7.34 -12.36 2.67
N GLY A 67 6.58 -11.35 2.26
CA GLY A 67 6.25 -10.17 3.07
C GLY A 67 4.81 -10.18 3.58
N GLU A 68 4.59 -9.57 4.74
CA GLU A 68 3.26 -9.24 5.26
C GLU A 68 2.91 -7.79 4.84
N PHE A 69 1.81 -7.63 4.11
CA PHE A 69 1.36 -6.34 3.61
C PHE A 69 0.10 -5.88 4.35
N ILE A 70 0.14 -4.66 4.87
CA ILE A 70 -0.94 -4.05 5.65
C ILE A 70 -1.34 -2.76 4.97
N GLY A 71 -2.61 -2.66 4.58
CA GLY A 71 -3.22 -1.44 4.06
C GLY A 71 -4.11 -0.79 5.10
N ILE A 72 -4.02 0.53 5.23
CA ILE A 72 -4.94 1.31 6.05
C ILE A 72 -5.52 2.43 5.19
N ASP A 73 -6.84 2.52 5.12
CA ASP A 73 -7.55 3.63 4.49
C ASP A 73 -8.67 4.12 5.40
N ILE A 74 -8.95 5.42 5.37
CA ILE A 74 -10.02 6.03 6.17
C ILE A 74 -11.39 5.80 5.54
N ASN A 75 -11.45 5.58 4.22
CA ASN A 75 -12.69 5.36 3.51
C ASN A 75 -13.05 3.86 3.55
N PRO A 76 -14.14 3.47 4.24
CA PRO A 76 -14.52 2.06 4.34
C PRO A 76 -14.88 1.43 2.98
N SER A 77 -15.35 2.20 1.99
CA SER A 77 -15.66 1.64 0.66
C SER A 77 -14.40 1.17 -0.07
N HIS A 78 -13.26 1.81 0.17
CA HIS A 78 -11.97 1.38 -0.37
C HIS A 78 -11.59 0.00 0.18
N ILE A 79 -11.71 -0.19 1.49
CA ILE A 79 -11.42 -1.47 2.15
C ILE A 79 -12.36 -2.56 1.62
N GLU A 80 -13.66 -2.27 1.49
CA GLU A 80 -14.63 -3.21 0.92
C GLU A 80 -14.26 -3.66 -0.50
N THR A 81 -13.77 -2.75 -1.35
CA THR A 81 -13.27 -3.09 -2.69
C THR A 81 -12.06 -4.02 -2.63
N ILE A 82 -11.11 -3.78 -1.72
CA ILE A 82 -9.91 -4.61 -1.58
C ILE A 82 -10.29 -6.03 -1.16
N GLU A 83 -11.12 -6.18 -0.11
CA GLU A 83 -11.54 -7.49 0.40
C GLU A 83 -12.19 -8.36 -0.69
N LYS A 84 -13.01 -7.76 -1.56
CA LYS A 84 -13.61 -8.45 -2.72
C LYS A 84 -12.59 -8.91 -3.77
N ASN A 85 -11.42 -8.28 -3.84
CA ASN A 85 -10.38 -8.59 -4.83
C ASN A 85 -9.35 -9.62 -4.33
N ILE A 86 -9.28 -9.86 -3.02
CA ILE A 86 -8.35 -10.82 -2.41
C ILE A 86 -9.03 -12.10 -1.90
N SER A 87 -10.36 -12.13 -1.86
CA SER A 87 -11.19 -13.33 -1.61
C SER A 87 -11.19 -14.28 -2.80
#